data_AF-A0A2K0U237-F1
#
_entry.id   AF-A0A2K0U237-F1
#
_cell.length_a   1.000
_cell.length_b   1.000
_cell.length_c   1.000
_cell.angle_alpha   90.00
_cell.angle_beta   90.00
_cell.angle_gamma   90.00
#
_symmetry.space_group_name_H-M   'P 1'
#
loop_
_entity.id
_entity.type
_entity.pdbx_description
1 polymer ?
#
loop_
_entity_poly.entity_id
_entity_poly.type
_entity_poly.pdbx_seq_one_letter_code
_entity_poly.pdbx_strand_id
1 'polypeptide(L)'
;MTTSTIASSVADAPKATTFVFGGHIGTQSKKSLEKPVKQFLSGPNATWILEAVSGLPQYWEALVEKIPEIAGAVSGAELLKDFDSWLRNGISAGDLLAPETELPNILIGPLMVAIQLDQYWRYLEFRLGDVAISDPQAELVRQQQQQQQQTITRPVETLGFCAGPISAVAVASSHDRAEFEKYGAVAVRIGMLMAALVDARESRDEARGMGGSVSFGTAWRSGTKQGNDMTSIADAGRICIGAL
;
A
#
# COMPACT_ATOMS: atom_id res chain seq x y z
N MET A 1 12.85 22.96 34.46
CA MET A 1 13.19 23.28 33.06
C MET A 1 14.03 22.14 32.53
N THR A 2 13.39 21.16 31.90
CA THR A 2 14.06 20.08 31.16
C THR A 2 14.01 20.47 29.69
N THR A 3 15.15 20.92 29.17
CA THR A 3 15.34 21.24 27.76
C THR A 3 15.22 19.96 26.95
N SER A 4 14.11 19.83 26.22
CA SER A 4 13.95 18.82 25.17
C SER A 4 14.92 19.15 24.04
N THR A 5 16.03 18.43 23.99
CA THR A 5 16.98 18.49 22.88
C THR A 5 16.30 17.88 21.66
N ILE A 6 15.82 18.73 20.76
CA ILE A 6 15.35 18.31 19.44
C ILE A 6 16.58 17.74 18.74
N ALA A 7 16.52 16.48 18.33
CA ALA A 7 17.61 15.81 17.61
C ALA A 7 17.99 16.66 16.39
N SER A 8 19.22 17.17 16.40
CA SER A 8 19.73 18.15 15.42
C SER A 8 20.22 17.50 14.12
N SER A 9 19.96 16.21 13.92
CA SER A 9 20.26 15.51 12.68
C SER A 9 19.24 14.40 12.43
N VAL A 10 18.84 14.21 11.17
CA VAL A 10 17.95 13.11 10.75
C VAL A 10 18.62 11.73 10.93
N ALA A 11 19.95 11.70 11.05
CA ALA A 11 20.75 10.50 11.32
C ALA A 11 20.55 9.96 12.76
N ASP A 12 20.10 10.79 13.70
CA ASP A 12 19.79 10.39 15.09
C ASP A 12 18.33 9.96 15.29
N ALA A 13 17.51 9.98 14.23
CA ALA A 13 16.13 9.53 14.32
C ALA A 13 16.04 8.02 14.63
N PRO A 14 15.18 7.59 15.55
CA PRO A 14 15.02 6.17 15.85
C PRO A 14 14.64 5.38 14.59
N LYS A 15 15.40 4.33 14.30
CA LYS A 15 15.06 3.38 13.24
C LYS A 15 13.72 2.72 13.57
N ALA A 16 12.79 2.69 12.62
CA ALA A 16 11.48 2.03 12.82
C ALA A 16 11.67 0.54 13.09
N THR A 17 10.89 0.01 14.03
CA THR A 17 10.79 -1.42 14.33
C THR A 17 9.45 -1.99 13.88
N THR A 18 8.46 -1.15 13.60
CA THR A 18 7.14 -1.59 13.15
C THR A 18 6.74 -0.79 11.90
N PHE A 19 6.49 -1.51 10.80
CA PHE A 19 5.99 -0.97 9.54
C PHE A 19 4.48 -1.05 9.49
N VAL A 20 3.80 0.10 9.43
CA VAL A 20 2.33 0.16 9.41
C VAL A 20 1.83 0.51 8.01
N PHE A 21 1.03 -0.40 7.47
CA PHE A 21 0.37 -0.31 6.19
C PHE A 21 -1.10 0.10 6.40
N GLY A 22 -1.45 1.29 5.92
CA GLY A 22 -2.78 1.87 6.10
C GLY A 22 -3.86 1.25 5.21
N GLY A 23 -5.10 1.58 5.53
CA GLY A 23 -6.22 1.42 4.60
C GLY A 23 -6.36 2.65 3.70
N HIS A 24 -7.24 2.55 2.71
CA HIS A 24 -7.67 3.72 1.96
C HIS A 24 -8.86 4.41 2.65
N ILE A 25 -8.84 5.76 2.72
CA ILE A 25 -9.91 6.57 3.31
C ILE A 25 -10.31 7.65 2.32
N GLY A 26 -11.61 7.76 2.05
CA GLY A 26 -12.18 8.75 1.15
C GLY A 26 -12.23 8.28 -0.30
N THR A 27 -12.63 9.18 -1.19
CA THR A 27 -12.72 8.96 -2.63
C THR A 27 -11.42 9.41 -3.30
N GLN A 28 -10.98 8.74 -4.37
CA GLN A 28 -9.75 9.10 -5.09
C GLN A 28 -10.00 9.19 -6.58
N SER A 29 -9.21 10.02 -7.26
CA SER A 29 -9.25 10.19 -8.71
C SER A 29 -7.86 9.99 -9.31
N LYS A 30 -7.78 9.87 -10.64
CA LYS A 30 -6.47 9.81 -11.33
C LYS A 30 -5.61 11.04 -11.00
N LYS A 31 -6.26 12.20 -10.86
CA LYS A 31 -5.59 13.46 -10.53
C LYS A 31 -5.09 13.48 -9.08
N SER A 32 -5.88 13.04 -8.09
CA SER A 32 -5.42 13.03 -6.69
C SER A 32 -4.23 12.09 -6.48
N LEU A 33 -4.17 11.01 -7.27
CA LEU A 33 -3.11 10.00 -7.23
C LEU A 33 -1.96 10.24 -8.20
N GLU A 34 -1.99 11.31 -9.00
CA GLU A 34 -0.99 11.56 -10.04
C GLU A 34 0.43 11.66 -9.46
N LYS A 35 0.57 12.38 -8.34
CA LYS A 35 1.85 12.54 -7.66
C LYS A 35 2.42 11.22 -7.14
N PRO A 36 1.72 10.43 -6.30
CA PRO A 36 2.25 9.15 -5.83
C PRO A 36 2.49 8.17 -6.99
N VAL A 37 1.65 8.18 -8.02
CA VAL A 37 1.86 7.36 -9.23
C VAL A 37 3.18 7.70 -9.92
N LYS A 38 3.40 8.99 -10.23
CA LYS A 38 4.66 9.44 -10.83
C LYS A 38 5.87 9.10 -9.95
N GLN A 39 5.72 9.20 -8.64
CA GLN A 39 6.80 8.91 -7.71
C GLN A 39 7.25 7.45 -7.76
N PHE A 40 6.34 6.47 -7.72
CA PHE A 40 6.75 5.06 -7.76
C PHE A 40 7.19 4.63 -9.17
N LEU A 41 6.60 5.21 -10.22
CA LEU A 41 7.00 4.93 -11.61
C LEU A 41 8.41 5.43 -11.94
N SER A 42 8.92 6.43 -11.20
CA SER A 42 10.31 6.87 -11.28
C SER A 42 11.28 6.04 -10.41
N GLY A 43 10.76 5.09 -9.64
CA GLY A 43 11.50 4.33 -8.65
C GLY A 43 11.99 2.97 -9.13
N PRO A 44 12.75 2.25 -8.29
CA PRO A 44 13.31 0.94 -8.60
C PRO A 44 12.25 -0.17 -8.72
N ASN A 45 11.00 0.11 -8.34
CA ASN A 45 9.90 -0.86 -8.35
C ASN A 45 9.01 -0.76 -9.59
N ALA A 46 9.22 0.25 -10.45
CA ALA A 46 8.34 0.53 -11.57
C ALA A 46 8.16 -0.66 -12.51
N THR A 47 9.26 -1.34 -12.88
CA THR A 47 9.23 -2.45 -13.85
C THR A 47 8.36 -3.60 -13.39
N TRP A 48 8.62 -4.17 -12.21
CA TRP A 48 7.88 -5.33 -11.73
C TRP A 48 6.43 -4.97 -11.36
N ILE A 49 6.17 -3.75 -10.89
CA ILE A 49 4.80 -3.28 -10.62
C ILE A 49 4.00 -3.20 -11.93
N LEU A 50 4.58 -2.62 -12.98
CA LEU A 50 3.93 -2.53 -14.29
C LEU A 50 3.67 -3.92 -14.91
N GLU A 51 4.57 -4.88 -14.68
CA GLU A 51 4.35 -6.28 -15.08
C GLU A 51 3.25 -6.97 -14.26
N ALA A 52 3.17 -6.69 -12.96
CA ALA A 52 2.09 -7.20 -12.12
C ALA A 52 0.72 -6.64 -12.56
N VAL A 53 0.67 -5.34 -12.91
CA VAL A 53 -0.54 -4.67 -13.39
C VAL A 53 -0.97 -5.17 -14.76
N SER A 54 -0.05 -5.34 -15.70
CA SER A 54 -0.39 -5.82 -17.05
C SER A 54 -0.98 -7.23 -17.05
N GLY A 55 -0.70 -8.04 -16.03
CA GLY A 55 -1.29 -9.36 -15.84
C GLY A 55 -2.68 -9.38 -15.21
N LEU A 56 -3.17 -8.27 -14.63
CA LEU A 56 -4.45 -8.23 -13.90
C LEU A 56 -5.67 -8.65 -14.74
N PRO A 57 -5.81 -8.31 -16.03
CA PRO A 57 -6.95 -8.75 -16.85
C PRO A 57 -7.13 -10.28 -16.86
N GLN A 58 -6.04 -11.05 -16.88
CA GLN A 58 -6.11 -12.52 -16.82
C GLN A 58 -6.71 -13.03 -15.50
N TYR A 59 -6.36 -12.39 -14.38
CA TYR A 59 -6.93 -12.75 -13.08
C TYR A 59 -8.39 -12.33 -12.95
N TRP A 60 -8.78 -11.24 -13.59
CA TRP A 60 -10.19 -10.83 -13.70
C TRP A 60 -11.01 -11.86 -14.49
N GLU A 61 -10.51 -12.34 -15.62
CA GLU A 61 -11.16 -13.39 -16.41
C GLU A 61 -11.37 -14.67 -15.58
N ALA A 62 -10.33 -15.10 -14.86
CA ALA A 62 -10.42 -16.24 -13.95
C ALA A 62 -11.42 -16.00 -12.80
N LEU A 63 -11.50 -14.78 -12.26
CA LEU A 63 -12.49 -14.41 -11.24
C LEU A 63 -13.91 -14.51 -11.79
N VAL A 64 -14.16 -13.98 -12.98
CA VAL A 64 -15.46 -14.03 -13.65
C VAL A 64 -15.87 -15.48 -13.96
N GLU A 65 -14.94 -16.34 -14.38
CA GLU A 65 -15.22 -17.76 -14.57
C GLU A 65 -15.71 -18.43 -13.28
N LYS A 66 -15.11 -18.07 -12.13
CA LYS A 66 -15.48 -18.65 -10.83
C LYS A 66 -16.68 -17.99 -10.17
N ILE A 67 -16.90 -16.71 -10.41
CA ILE A 67 -18.00 -15.93 -9.84
C ILE A 67 -18.66 -15.09 -10.96
N PRO A 68 -19.48 -15.73 -11.84
CA PRO A 68 -20.04 -15.06 -13.01
C PRO A 68 -20.89 -13.83 -12.67
N GLU A 69 -21.48 -13.82 -11.48
CA GLU A 69 -22.31 -12.72 -11.00
C GLU A 69 -21.55 -11.38 -10.80
N ILE A 70 -20.22 -11.39 -10.84
CA ILE A 70 -19.38 -10.18 -10.76
C ILE A 70 -19.31 -9.48 -12.13
N ALA A 71 -19.38 -10.23 -13.23
CA ALA A 71 -19.19 -9.69 -14.59
C ALA A 71 -20.25 -8.63 -14.97
N GLY A 72 -21.47 -8.76 -14.43
CA GLY A 72 -22.55 -7.79 -14.67
C GLY A 72 -22.49 -6.55 -13.78
N ALA A 73 -21.60 -6.53 -12.78
CA ALA A 73 -21.54 -5.44 -11.80
C ALA A 73 -20.44 -4.42 -12.12
N VAL A 74 -19.36 -4.83 -12.80
CA VAL A 74 -18.19 -3.99 -13.09
C VAL A 74 -17.60 -4.33 -14.46
N SER A 75 -17.29 -3.31 -15.27
CA SER A 75 -16.53 -3.43 -16.53
C SER A 75 -15.03 -3.68 -16.28
N GLY A 76 -14.71 -4.74 -15.53
CA GLY A 76 -13.38 -4.94 -14.98
C GLY A 76 -12.27 -5.13 -16.03
N ALA A 77 -12.57 -5.80 -17.14
CA ALA A 77 -11.58 -6.04 -18.20
C ALA A 77 -11.13 -4.73 -18.87
N GLU A 78 -12.09 -3.88 -19.23
CA GLU A 78 -11.83 -2.58 -19.84
C GLU A 78 -11.14 -1.64 -18.86
N LEU A 79 -11.60 -1.58 -17.61
CA LEU A 79 -10.99 -0.76 -16.56
C LEU A 79 -9.54 -1.15 -16.27
N LEU A 80 -9.23 -2.44 -16.18
CA LEU A 80 -7.86 -2.91 -15.93
C LEU A 80 -6.93 -2.67 -17.12
N LYS A 81 -7.46 -2.72 -18.35
CA LYS A 81 -6.70 -2.34 -19.55
C LYS A 81 -6.41 -0.84 -19.60
N ASP A 82 -7.41 -0.01 -19.28
CA ASP A 82 -7.24 1.45 -19.14
C ASP A 82 -6.24 1.78 -18.03
N PHE A 83 -6.26 1.01 -16.93
CA PHE A 83 -5.34 1.16 -15.82
C PHE A 83 -3.87 0.92 -16.20
N ASP A 84 -3.57 -0.19 -16.90
CA ASP A 84 -2.21 -0.43 -17.43
C ASP A 84 -1.77 0.70 -18.38
N SER A 85 -2.65 1.13 -19.28
CA SER A 85 -2.37 2.24 -20.18
C SER A 85 -2.08 3.54 -19.42
N TRP A 86 -2.90 3.87 -18.42
CA TRP A 86 -2.72 5.06 -17.59
C TRP A 86 -1.37 5.04 -16.86
N LEU A 87 -0.97 3.91 -16.26
CA LEU A 87 0.31 3.84 -15.57
C LEU A 87 1.51 3.96 -16.53
N ARG A 88 1.42 3.46 -17.76
CA ARG A 88 2.52 3.51 -18.73
C ARG A 88 2.62 4.85 -19.45
N ASN A 89 1.49 5.43 -19.79
CA ASN A 89 1.41 6.55 -20.72
C ASN A 89 0.98 7.87 -20.03
N GLY A 90 0.55 7.80 -18.77
CA GLY A 90 -0.07 8.91 -18.08
C GLY A 90 -1.54 9.11 -18.47
N ILE A 91 -2.14 10.16 -17.92
CA ILE A 91 -3.55 10.50 -18.13
C ILE A 91 -3.75 10.94 -19.59
N SER A 92 -4.68 10.31 -20.31
CA SER A 92 -4.96 10.62 -21.72
C SER A 92 -6.41 11.03 -21.97
N ALA A 93 -6.65 11.77 -23.06
CA ALA A 93 -7.98 12.24 -23.43
C ALA A 93 -8.95 11.12 -23.86
N GLY A 94 -8.44 9.90 -24.12
CA GLY A 94 -9.21 8.72 -24.48
C GLY A 94 -9.45 7.74 -23.32
N ASP A 95 -9.08 8.13 -22.09
CA ASP A 95 -9.25 7.31 -20.90
C ASP A 95 -10.74 7.03 -20.62
N LEU A 96 -11.06 5.82 -20.14
CA LEU A 96 -12.43 5.43 -19.80
C LEU A 96 -13.04 6.30 -18.68
N LEU A 97 -12.21 6.66 -17.71
CA LEU A 97 -12.59 7.52 -16.58
C LEU A 97 -11.88 8.86 -16.73
N ALA A 98 -12.67 9.94 -16.71
CA ALA A 98 -12.12 11.29 -16.72
C ALA A 98 -11.26 11.53 -15.46
N PRO A 99 -10.26 12.42 -15.50
CA PRO A 99 -9.21 12.50 -14.47
C PRO A 99 -9.71 12.82 -13.05
N GLU A 100 -10.84 13.50 -12.95
CA GLU A 100 -11.49 13.92 -11.70
C GLU A 100 -12.53 12.91 -11.20
N THR A 101 -12.87 11.92 -12.02
CA THR A 101 -13.85 10.89 -11.66
C THR A 101 -13.30 10.05 -10.53
N GLU A 102 -14.19 9.68 -9.61
CA GLU A 102 -13.86 8.70 -8.58
C GLU A 102 -13.46 7.38 -9.23
N LEU A 103 -12.32 6.84 -8.79
CA LEU A 103 -11.80 5.57 -9.26
C LEU A 103 -12.53 4.43 -8.52
N PRO A 104 -12.98 3.40 -9.25
CA PRO A 104 -13.57 2.23 -8.63
C PRO A 104 -12.53 1.45 -7.83
N ASN A 105 -12.98 0.67 -6.84
CA ASN A 105 -12.08 -0.02 -5.93
C ASN A 105 -11.17 -0.99 -6.68
N ILE A 106 -11.64 -1.64 -7.76
CA ILE A 106 -10.85 -2.55 -8.60
C ILE A 106 -9.54 -1.92 -9.11
N LEU A 107 -9.47 -0.59 -9.21
CA LEU A 107 -8.24 0.14 -9.56
C LEU A 107 -7.49 0.65 -8.31
N ILE A 108 -8.22 1.12 -7.29
CA ILE A 108 -7.62 1.64 -6.06
C ILE A 108 -6.91 0.56 -5.24
N GLY A 109 -7.51 -0.63 -5.10
CA GLY A 109 -6.94 -1.77 -4.37
C GLY A 109 -5.51 -2.11 -4.80
N PRO A 110 -5.27 -2.49 -6.07
CA PRO A 110 -3.93 -2.83 -6.55
C PRO A 110 -2.98 -1.63 -6.53
N LEU A 111 -3.46 -0.43 -6.84
CA LEU A 111 -2.65 0.78 -6.84
C LEU A 111 -2.15 1.16 -5.44
N MET A 112 -3.01 1.05 -4.44
CA MET A 112 -2.66 1.34 -3.05
C MET A 112 -1.59 0.38 -2.55
N VAL A 113 -1.71 -0.91 -2.85
CA VAL A 113 -0.69 -1.91 -2.55
C VAL A 113 0.64 -1.55 -3.22
N ALA A 114 0.62 -1.19 -4.51
CA ALA A 114 1.82 -0.79 -5.23
C ALA A 114 2.51 0.43 -4.60
N ILE A 115 1.75 1.48 -4.26
CA ILE A 115 2.28 2.68 -3.60
C ILE A 115 2.88 2.34 -2.23
N GLN A 116 2.20 1.53 -1.43
CA GLN A 116 2.66 1.12 -0.11
C GLN A 116 3.97 0.32 -0.16
N LEU A 117 4.08 -0.61 -1.11
CA LEU A 117 5.29 -1.40 -1.31
C LEU A 117 6.46 -0.53 -1.80
N ASP A 118 6.21 0.42 -2.70
CA ASP A 118 7.24 1.37 -3.13
C ASP A 118 7.72 2.27 -1.97
N GLN A 119 6.79 2.81 -1.18
CA GLN A 119 7.11 3.62 -0.01
C GLN A 119 7.92 2.83 1.02
N TYR A 120 7.56 1.57 1.27
CA TYR A 120 8.33 0.68 2.12
C TYR A 120 9.76 0.51 1.61
N TRP A 121 9.92 0.19 0.33
CA TRP A 121 11.23 -0.03 -0.27
C TRP A 121 12.12 1.22 -0.18
N ARG A 122 11.57 2.38 -0.55
CA ARG A 122 12.27 3.67 -0.47
C ARG A 122 12.62 4.05 0.96
N TYR A 123 11.78 3.69 1.93
CA TYR A 123 12.13 3.86 3.34
C TYR A 123 13.34 3.01 3.73
N LEU A 124 13.42 1.75 3.25
CA LEU A 124 14.60 0.92 3.50
C LEU A 124 15.86 1.49 2.86
N GLU A 125 15.77 1.94 1.61
CA GLU A 125 16.89 2.60 0.91
C GLU A 125 17.35 3.85 1.67
N PHE A 126 16.41 4.67 2.14
CA PHE A 126 16.72 5.83 2.96
C PHE A 126 17.38 5.45 4.31
N ARG A 127 16.84 4.45 5.00
CA ARG A 127 17.31 3.97 6.32
C ARG A 127 18.70 3.35 6.25
N LEU A 128 19.04 2.73 5.12
CA LEU A 128 20.25 1.93 4.93
C LEU A 128 21.27 2.59 3.98
N GLY A 129 20.93 3.74 3.40
CA GLY A 129 21.69 4.39 2.31
C GLY A 129 23.09 4.89 2.67
N ASP A 130 23.46 4.94 3.95
CA ASP A 130 24.83 5.23 4.38
C ASP A 130 25.79 4.06 4.13
N VAL A 131 25.27 2.89 3.79
CA VAL A 131 26.03 1.69 3.45
C VAL A 131 25.67 1.30 2.01
N ALA A 132 26.65 0.93 1.19
CA ALA A 132 26.41 0.43 -0.17
C ALA A 132 25.75 -0.96 -0.09
N ILE A 133 24.43 -0.99 0.11
CA ILE A 133 23.64 -2.21 0.24
C ILE A 133 22.96 -2.50 -1.09
N SER A 134 23.26 -3.66 -1.66
CA SER A 134 22.64 -4.12 -2.92
C SER A 134 21.18 -4.54 -2.75
N ASP A 135 20.82 -5.03 -1.56
CA ASP A 135 19.48 -5.50 -1.22
C ASP A 135 19.07 -5.05 0.20
N PRO A 136 18.32 -3.94 0.31
CA PRO A 136 17.82 -3.42 1.58
C PRO A 136 16.95 -4.42 2.36
N GLN A 137 16.21 -5.29 1.67
CA GLN A 137 15.34 -6.30 2.29
C GLN A 137 16.18 -7.38 2.96
N ALA A 138 17.14 -7.94 2.22
CA ALA A 138 18.04 -8.96 2.75
C ALA A 138 18.88 -8.44 3.92
N GLU A 139 19.32 -7.17 3.87
CA GLU A 139 20.02 -6.57 4.99
C GLU A 139 19.12 -6.45 6.23
N LEU A 140 17.87 -6.00 6.07
CA LEU A 140 16.93 -5.87 7.18
C LEU A 140 16.74 -7.21 7.90
N VAL A 141 16.56 -8.29 7.12
CA VAL A 141 16.40 -9.66 7.62
C VAL A 141 17.68 -10.14 8.30
N ARG A 142 18.85 -9.87 7.71
CA ARG A 142 20.15 -10.21 8.32
C ARG A 142 20.35 -9.50 9.66
N GLN A 143 20.05 -8.21 9.74
CA GLN A 143 20.13 -7.43 10.99
C GLN A 143 19.20 -8.01 12.05
N GLN A 144 17.98 -8.40 11.68
CA GLN A 144 17.02 -9.03 12.59
C GLN A 144 17.52 -10.39 13.09
N GLN A 145 18.10 -11.24 12.23
CA GLN A 145 18.65 -12.54 12.62
C GLN A 145 19.86 -12.41 13.57
N GLN A 146 20.75 -11.43 13.32
CA GLN A 146 21.89 -11.14 14.19
C GLN A 146 21.43 -10.62 15.57
N GLN A 147 20.40 -9.77 15.58
CA GLN A 147 19.83 -9.20 16.80
C GLN A 147 19.13 -10.25 17.68
N GLN A 148 18.45 -11.23 17.08
CA GLN A 148 17.83 -12.35 17.80
C GLN A 148 18.86 -13.16 18.61
N GLN A 149 20.11 -13.23 18.15
CA GLN A 149 21.19 -13.94 18.85
C GLN A 149 21.72 -13.16 20.08
N GLN A 150 21.42 -11.86 20.20
CA GLN A 150 21.98 -10.98 21.23
C GLN A 150 21.03 -10.67 22.41
N THR A 151 19.90 -11.38 22.54
CA THR A 151 18.93 -11.33 23.69
C THR A 151 18.32 -9.95 24.03
N ILE A 152 18.74 -8.86 23.40
CA ILE A 152 18.32 -7.49 23.75
C ILE A 152 18.08 -6.70 22.46
N THR A 153 17.03 -6.99 21.71
CA THR A 153 16.46 -6.04 20.73
C THR A 153 15.08 -6.50 20.25
N ARG A 154 14.20 -5.53 19.96
CA ARG A 154 12.82 -5.76 19.52
C ARG A 154 12.81 -6.23 18.05
N PRO A 155 12.01 -7.24 17.68
CA PRO A 155 11.92 -7.70 16.30
C PRO A 155 11.37 -6.59 15.39
N VAL A 156 11.73 -6.68 14.11
CA VAL A 156 11.07 -5.87 13.07
C VAL A 156 9.75 -6.56 12.72
N GLU A 157 8.66 -5.81 12.74
CA GLU A 157 7.31 -6.31 12.56
C GLU A 157 6.57 -5.50 11.48
N THR A 158 5.60 -6.14 10.82
CA THR A 158 4.68 -5.47 9.92
C THR A 158 3.26 -5.55 10.50
N LEU A 159 2.51 -4.48 10.31
CA LEU A 159 1.12 -4.36 10.77
C LEU A 159 0.29 -3.73 9.67
N GLY A 160 -0.90 -4.26 9.43
CA GLY A 160 -1.81 -3.76 8.41
C GLY A 160 -3.17 -3.35 8.98
N PHE A 161 -3.75 -2.28 8.43
CA PHE A 161 -5.12 -1.84 8.72
C PHE A 161 -6.00 -1.87 7.46
N CYS A 162 -7.23 -2.37 7.59
CA CYS A 162 -8.19 -2.52 6.48
C CYS A 162 -7.60 -3.35 5.32
N ALA A 163 -7.18 -2.71 4.22
CA ALA A 163 -6.50 -3.36 3.08
C ALA A 163 -4.98 -3.51 3.28
N GLY A 164 -4.39 -2.76 4.22
CA GLY A 164 -2.96 -2.79 4.54
C GLY A 164 -2.38 -4.16 4.94
N PRO A 165 -3.13 -5.13 5.52
CA PRO A 165 -2.61 -6.47 5.77
C PRO A 165 -2.07 -7.17 4.52
N ILE A 166 -2.58 -6.84 3.33
CA ILE A 166 -2.11 -7.40 2.06
C ILE A 166 -0.63 -7.05 1.84
N SER A 167 -0.27 -5.77 1.98
CA SER A 167 1.11 -5.29 1.88
C SER A 167 1.97 -5.77 3.06
N ALA A 168 1.42 -5.76 4.28
CA ALA A 168 2.13 -6.18 5.48
C ALA A 168 2.57 -7.66 5.40
N VAL A 169 1.70 -8.55 4.91
CA VAL A 169 2.00 -9.97 4.73
C VAL A 169 3.00 -10.20 3.61
N ALA A 170 2.89 -9.45 2.50
CA ALA A 170 3.86 -9.54 1.42
C ALA A 170 5.28 -9.21 1.90
N VAL A 171 5.42 -8.11 2.65
CA VAL A 171 6.71 -7.71 3.24
C VAL A 171 7.19 -8.73 4.27
N ALA A 172 6.33 -9.19 5.18
CA ALA A 172 6.70 -10.20 6.19
C ALA A 172 7.14 -11.53 5.58
N SER A 173 6.64 -11.86 4.39
CA SER A 173 6.98 -13.11 3.68
C SER A 173 8.27 -13.00 2.87
N SER A 174 8.83 -11.80 2.71
CA SER A 174 9.94 -11.53 1.80
C SER A 174 11.28 -11.47 2.54
N HIS A 175 12.23 -12.30 2.12
CA HIS A 175 13.58 -12.31 2.73
C HIS A 175 14.60 -11.52 1.92
N ASP A 176 14.33 -11.27 0.64
CA ASP A 176 15.22 -10.59 -0.29
C ASP A 176 14.41 -9.85 -1.38
N ARG A 177 15.11 -9.20 -2.31
CA ARG A 177 14.52 -8.50 -3.45
C ARG A 177 13.62 -9.40 -4.30
N ALA A 178 14.06 -10.62 -4.60
CA ALA A 178 13.32 -11.51 -5.49
C ALA A 178 12.00 -11.96 -4.86
N GLU A 179 12.02 -12.29 -3.58
CA GLU A 179 10.82 -12.60 -2.82
C GLU A 179 9.92 -11.36 -2.64
N PHE A 180 10.50 -10.18 -2.43
CA PHE A 180 9.75 -8.92 -2.36
C PHE A 180 8.95 -8.65 -3.65
N GLU A 181 9.57 -8.79 -4.82
CA GLU A 181 8.87 -8.62 -6.10
C GLU A 181 7.80 -9.71 -6.30
N LYS A 182 8.13 -10.96 -5.97
CA LYS A 182 7.21 -12.10 -6.09
C LYS A 182 5.97 -11.93 -5.22
N TYR A 183 6.13 -11.70 -3.92
CA TYR A 183 5.03 -11.56 -2.98
C TYR A 183 4.33 -10.20 -3.16
N GLY A 184 5.05 -9.16 -3.58
CA GLY A 184 4.47 -7.88 -3.98
C GLY A 184 3.51 -8.02 -5.17
N ALA A 185 3.91 -8.75 -6.22
CA ALA A 185 3.04 -9.01 -7.36
C ALA A 185 1.80 -9.83 -6.98
N VAL A 186 1.94 -10.81 -6.08
CA VAL A 186 0.80 -11.54 -5.51
C VAL A 186 -0.13 -10.60 -4.74
N ALA A 187 0.42 -9.72 -3.91
CA ALA A 187 -0.35 -8.73 -3.16
C ALA A 187 -1.13 -7.77 -4.07
N VAL A 188 -0.53 -7.29 -5.17
CA VAL A 188 -1.22 -6.45 -6.17
C VAL A 188 -2.42 -7.19 -6.76
N ARG A 189 -2.26 -8.48 -7.11
CA ARG A 189 -3.35 -9.32 -7.64
C ARG A 189 -4.45 -9.54 -6.61
N ILE A 190 -4.11 -9.87 -5.37
CA ILE A 190 -5.08 -10.03 -4.27
C ILE A 190 -5.82 -8.72 -4.02
N GLY A 191 -5.11 -7.58 -4.04
CA GLY A 191 -5.71 -6.25 -3.92
C GLY A 191 -6.78 -6.00 -4.97
N MET A 192 -6.50 -6.32 -6.24
CA MET A 192 -7.49 -6.23 -7.33
C MET A 192 -8.68 -7.16 -7.11
N LEU A 193 -8.46 -8.43 -6.79
CA LEU A 193 -9.54 -9.41 -6.62
C LEU A 193 -10.47 -9.07 -5.45
N MET A 194 -9.91 -8.67 -4.31
CA MET A 194 -10.69 -8.24 -3.14
C MET A 194 -11.49 -6.98 -3.45
N ALA A 195 -10.90 -6.03 -4.17
CA ALA A 195 -11.56 -4.78 -4.51
C ALA A 195 -12.66 -4.95 -5.57
N ALA A 196 -12.48 -5.86 -6.53
CA ALA A 196 -13.53 -6.26 -7.47
C ALA A 196 -14.78 -6.82 -6.77
N LEU A 197 -14.59 -7.60 -5.68
CA LEU A 197 -15.70 -8.10 -4.87
C LEU A 197 -16.43 -6.98 -4.13
N VAL A 198 -15.70 -5.96 -3.67
CA VAL A 198 -16.28 -4.77 -3.06
C VAL A 198 -17.13 -4.02 -4.08
N ASP A 199 -16.58 -3.69 -5.25
CA ASP A 199 -17.33 -2.99 -6.30
C ASP A 199 -18.59 -3.77 -6.72
N ALA A 200 -18.48 -5.10 -6.85
CA ALA A 200 -19.62 -5.94 -7.20
C ALA A 200 -20.71 -5.93 -6.12
N ARG A 201 -20.31 -5.84 -4.85
CA ARG A 201 -21.25 -5.74 -3.72
C ARG A 201 -21.94 -4.37 -3.71
N GLU A 202 -21.18 -3.29 -3.89
CA GLU A 202 -21.71 -1.93 -3.90
C GLU A 202 -22.71 -1.72 -5.04
N SER A 203 -22.37 -2.17 -6.25
CA SER A 203 -23.28 -2.15 -7.41
C SER A 203 -24.61 -2.85 -7.13
N ARG A 204 -24.60 -3.99 -6.44
CA ARG A 204 -25.83 -4.72 -6.07
C ARG A 204 -26.65 -4.00 -5.00
N ASP A 205 -25.98 -3.44 -4.00
CA ASP A 205 -26.63 -2.75 -2.90
C ASP A 205 -27.29 -1.45 -3.41
N GLU A 206 -26.64 -0.75 -4.35
CA GLU A 206 -27.23 0.36 -5.11
C GLU A 206 -28.44 -0.06 -5.95
N ALA A 207 -28.34 -1.16 -6.71
CA ALA A 207 -29.45 -1.69 -7.50
C ALA A 207 -30.68 -2.07 -6.65
N ARG A 208 -30.47 -2.36 -5.35
CA ARG A 208 -31.53 -2.63 -4.36
C ARG A 208 -32.05 -1.37 -3.66
N GLY A 209 -31.53 -0.20 -4.00
CA GLY A 209 -31.90 1.07 -3.38
C GLY A 209 -31.36 1.27 -1.97
N MET A 210 -30.34 0.50 -1.55
CA MET A 210 -29.74 0.61 -0.22
C MET A 210 -28.68 1.73 -0.12
N GLY A 211 -28.30 2.33 -1.25
CA GLY A 211 -27.25 3.35 -1.34
C GLY A 211 -25.85 2.77 -1.21
N GLY A 212 -24.83 3.63 -1.38
CA GLY A 212 -23.42 3.25 -1.26
C GLY A 212 -22.96 3.06 0.20
N SER A 213 -21.84 2.35 0.37
CA SER A 213 -21.23 2.14 1.69
C SER A 213 -20.72 3.46 2.26
N VAL A 214 -21.01 3.73 3.54
CA VAL A 214 -20.48 4.92 4.24
C VAL A 214 -19.54 4.47 5.36
N SER A 215 -18.29 4.91 5.29
CA SER A 215 -17.32 4.70 6.36
C SER A 215 -17.19 5.94 7.23
N PHE A 216 -17.35 5.77 8.55
CA PHE A 216 -17.14 6.84 9.52
C PHE A 216 -15.75 6.72 10.15
N GLY A 217 -14.89 7.72 9.92
CA GLY A 217 -13.60 7.85 10.58
C GLY A 217 -13.67 8.86 11.71
N THR A 218 -13.34 8.46 12.94
CA THR A 218 -13.16 9.40 14.05
C THR A 218 -11.68 9.66 14.26
N ALA A 219 -11.26 10.91 14.09
CA ALA A 219 -9.91 11.35 14.42
C ALA A 219 -9.95 12.24 15.68
N TRP A 220 -9.16 11.90 16.69
CA TRP A 220 -9.02 12.74 17.89
C TRP A 220 -8.19 13.98 17.54
N ARG A 221 -8.81 15.17 17.57
CA ARG A 221 -8.14 16.45 17.26
C ARG A 221 -7.60 17.20 18.48
N SER A 222 -7.77 16.68 19.69
CA SER A 222 -7.28 17.33 20.91
C SER A 222 -5.79 17.10 21.09
N GLY A 223 -5.00 18.15 20.81
CA GLY A 223 -3.57 18.21 21.11
C GLY A 223 -3.28 17.83 22.57
N THR A 224 -2.06 17.35 22.82
CA THR A 224 -1.59 16.67 24.05
C THR A 224 -2.17 15.28 24.32
N LYS A 225 -3.49 15.07 24.33
CA LYS A 225 -4.03 13.73 24.67
C LYS A 225 -3.81 12.70 23.55
N GLN A 226 -4.00 13.10 22.30
CA GLN A 226 -3.68 12.27 21.13
C GLN A 226 -2.18 11.92 21.08
N GLY A 227 -1.31 12.87 21.39
CA GLY A 227 0.14 12.63 21.45
C GLY A 227 0.47 11.60 22.52
N ASN A 228 -0.14 11.69 23.71
CA ASN A 228 0.09 10.74 24.79
C ASN A 228 -0.52 9.37 24.51
N ASP A 229 -1.71 9.29 23.91
CA ASP A 229 -2.37 8.03 23.57
C ASP A 229 -1.65 7.33 22.40
N MET A 230 -1.23 8.09 21.38
CA MET A 230 -0.42 7.58 20.27
C MET A 230 0.97 7.17 20.76
N THR A 231 1.60 7.94 21.64
CA THR A 231 2.87 7.58 22.29
C THR A 231 2.70 6.37 23.20
N SER A 232 1.55 6.18 23.87
CA SER A 232 1.25 4.96 24.63
C SER A 232 1.12 3.73 23.72
N ILE A 233 0.53 3.88 22.54
CA ILE A 233 0.41 2.81 21.53
C ILE A 233 1.78 2.56 20.85
N ALA A 234 2.58 3.61 20.64
CA ALA A 234 3.87 3.56 19.96
C ALA A 234 5.07 3.26 20.87
N ASP A 235 5.00 3.50 22.17
CA ASP A 235 6.02 3.07 23.13
C ASP A 235 5.93 1.57 23.40
N ALA A 236 4.73 1.00 23.19
CA ALA A 236 4.52 -0.44 23.05
C ALA A 236 5.15 -1.00 21.75
N GLY A 237 5.33 -0.20 20.70
CA GLY A 237 6.06 -0.55 19.47
C GLY A 237 6.29 0.67 18.57
N ARG A 238 7.55 1.04 18.28
CA ARG A 238 7.88 2.28 17.55
C ARG A 238 7.45 2.15 16.08
N ILE A 239 6.27 2.73 15.79
CA ILE A 239 5.47 2.62 14.57
C ILE A 239 5.84 3.72 13.55
N CYS A 240 6.07 3.32 12.28
CA CYS A 240 6.02 4.21 11.12
C CYS A 240 4.66 4.07 10.41
N ILE A 241 3.88 5.16 10.31
CA ILE A 241 2.56 5.18 9.65
C ILE A 241 2.72 5.67 8.21
N GLY A 242 2.42 4.80 7.23
CA GLY A 242 2.12 5.23 5.86
C GLY A 242 0.65 5.64 5.75
N ALA A 243 0.40 6.95 5.70
CA ALA A 243 -0.90 7.51 5.33
C ALA A 243 -0.71 8.31 4.04
N LEU A 244 -1.60 8.08 3.06
CA LEU A 244 -1.86 9.03 1.98
C LEU A 244 -2.84 10.09 2.48
#